data_AF-A0A7W1CDJ9-F1
#
_entry.id   AF-A0A7W1CDJ9-F1
#
_cell.length_a   1.000
_cell.length_b   1.000
_cell.length_c   1.000
_cell.angle_alpha   90.00
_cell.angle_beta   90.00
_cell.angle_gamma   90.00
#
_symmetry.space_group_name_H-M   'P 1'
#
loop_
_entity.id
_entity.type
_entity.pdbx_description
1 polymer ?
#
loop_
_entity_poly.entity_id
_entity_poly.type
_entity_poly.pdbx_seq_one_letter_code
_entity_poly.pdbx_strand_id
1 'polypeptide(L)'
;DVGSSYRSAIFYHDENQKRIAEEVIKEVTAEGVYDNPIVTEVAPFDKFYIAENYHQEYFANNPNQPYCAAVVAPKVAKFRQKFVDRLKK
;
A
#
# COMPACT_ATOMS: atom_id res chain seq x y z
N ASP A 1 -0.03 -14.33 -1.87
CA ASP A 1 -0.52 -14.64 -0.51
C ASP A 1 -2.04 -14.78 -0.51
N VAL A 2 -2.58 -15.62 0.38
CA VAL A 2 -4.01 -15.96 0.47
C VAL A 2 -4.44 -15.94 1.94
N GLY A 3 -5.61 -15.36 2.23
CA GLY A 3 -6.18 -15.26 3.58
C GLY A 3 -6.59 -13.84 3.95
N SER A 4 -7.43 -13.69 4.98
CA SER A 4 -7.93 -12.39 5.46
C SER A 4 -6.83 -11.43 5.92
N SER A 5 -5.68 -11.97 6.34
CA SER A 5 -4.47 -11.21 6.66
C SER A 5 -3.90 -10.41 5.47
N TYR A 6 -4.32 -10.73 4.25
CA TYR A 6 -3.86 -10.08 3.01
C TYR A 6 -4.96 -9.28 2.31
N ARG A 7 -6.10 -9.03 2.99
CA ARG A 7 -7.19 -8.24 2.41
C ARG A 7 -6.77 -6.78 2.19
N SER A 8 -7.30 -6.15 1.15
CA SER A 8 -7.08 -4.73 0.88
C SER A 8 -7.99 -3.90 1.79
N ALA A 9 -7.40 -2.96 2.53
CA ALA A 9 -8.14 -2.06 3.41
C ALA A 9 -7.45 -0.69 3.54
N ILE A 10 -8.24 0.34 3.78
CA ILE A 10 -7.85 1.70 4.17
C ILE A 10 -8.54 1.98 5.51
N PHE A 11 -7.73 2.25 6.54
CA PHE A 11 -8.22 2.60 7.87
C PHE A 11 -8.15 4.12 8.10
N TYR A 12 -9.30 4.79 8.10
CA TYR A 12 -9.38 6.25 8.21
C TYR A 12 -9.43 6.71 9.67
N HIS A 13 -8.79 7.84 9.98
CA HIS A 13 -8.80 8.45 11.32
C HIS A 13 -9.81 9.59 11.46
N ASP A 14 -10.29 10.11 10.33
CA ASP A 14 -11.26 11.21 10.28
C ASP A 14 -12.11 11.13 9.00
N GLU A 15 -13.21 11.89 8.97
CA GLU A 15 -14.14 11.91 7.83
C GLU A 15 -13.51 12.48 6.55
N ASN A 16 -12.50 13.34 6.65
CA ASN A 16 -11.83 13.87 5.47
C ASN A 16 -10.99 12.77 4.79
N GLN A 17 -10.29 11.94 5.55
CA GLN A 17 -9.58 10.76 5.04
C GLN A 17 -10.54 9.76 4.40
N LYS A 18 -11.68 9.49 5.06
CA LYS A 18 -12.73 8.63 4.52
C LYS A 18 -13.21 9.13 3.15
N ARG A 19 -13.62 10.40 3.08
CA ARG A 19 -14.12 11.04 1.86
C ARG A 19 -13.09 10.96 0.73
N ILE A 20 -11.82 11.28 1.00
CA ILE A 20 -10.75 11.21 0.00
C ILE A 20 -10.57 9.77 -0.50
N ALA A 21 -10.57 8.77 0.39
CA ALA A 21 -10.44 7.37 -0.01
C ALA A 21 -11.58 6.92 -0.92
N GLU A 22 -12.83 7.27 -0.57
CA GLU A 22 -14.03 6.95 -1.36
C GLU A 22 -14.02 7.66 -2.72
N GLU A 23 -13.62 8.93 -2.77
CA GLU A 23 -13.48 9.71 -4.02
C GLU A 23 -12.45 9.06 -4.96
N VAL A 24 -11.26 8.71 -4.45
CA VAL A 24 -10.22 8.08 -5.26
C VAL A 24 -10.66 6.70 -5.77
N ILE A 25 -11.33 5.88 -4.94
CA ILE A 25 -11.87 4.59 -5.39
C ILE A 25 -12.86 4.80 -6.54
N LYS A 26 -13.73 5.80 -6.43
CA LYS A 26 -14.71 6.14 -7.47
C LYS A 26 -14.03 6.60 -8.76
N GLU A 27 -13.04 7.49 -8.67
CA GLU A 27 -12.27 7.99 -9.82
C GLU A 27 -11.58 6.85 -10.55
N VAL A 28 -10.81 6.02 -9.83
CA VAL A 28 -10.07 4.90 -10.43
C VAL A 28 -11.01 3.85 -11.04
N THR A 29 -12.17 3.63 -10.43
CA THR A 29 -13.21 2.73 -10.98
C THR A 29 -13.79 3.31 -12.28
N ALA A 30 -14.07 4.61 -12.31
CA ALA A 30 -14.61 5.29 -13.50
C ALA A 30 -13.60 5.35 -14.66
N GLU A 31 -12.32 5.49 -14.35
CA GLU A 31 -11.23 5.44 -15.33
C GLU A 31 -11.00 4.05 -15.94
N GLY A 32 -11.58 3.00 -15.35
CA GLY A 32 -11.41 1.63 -15.83
C GLY A 32 -9.96 1.14 -15.73
N VAL A 33 -9.20 1.63 -14.75
CA VAL A 33 -7.78 1.25 -14.55
C VAL A 33 -7.62 -0.25 -14.27
N TYR A 34 -8.65 -0.87 -13.68
CA TYR A 34 -8.68 -2.29 -13.39
C TYR A 34 -9.87 -2.94 -14.11
N ASP A 35 -9.65 -4.13 -14.67
CA ASP A 35 -10.69 -4.92 -15.32
C ASP A 35 -11.79 -5.39 -14.35
N ASN A 36 -11.45 -5.49 -13.06
CA ASN A 36 -12.35 -5.96 -12.01
C ASN A 36 -12.67 -4.84 -11.00
N PRO A 37 -13.84 -4.88 -10.35
CA PRO A 37 -14.20 -3.91 -9.33
C PRO A 37 -13.19 -3.83 -8.19
N ILE A 38 -12.97 -2.63 -7.66
CA ILE A 38 -12.16 -2.41 -6.46
C ILE A 38 -12.94 -2.94 -5.25
N VAL A 39 -12.31 -3.86 -4.50
CA VAL A 39 -12.87 -4.49 -3.29
C VAL A 39 -12.24 -3.98 -1.99
N THR A 40 -11.46 -2.89 -2.06
CA THR A 40 -10.78 -2.30 -0.91
C THR A 40 -11.79 -1.85 0.15
N GLU A 41 -11.61 -2.35 1.37
CA GLU A 41 -12.42 -1.95 2.54
C GLU A 41 -12.04 -0.52 2.97
N VAL A 42 -13.02 0.36 3.20
CA VAL A 42 -12.81 1.67 3.83
C VAL A 42 -13.47 1.64 5.21
N ALA A 43 -12.66 1.53 6.26
CA ALA A 43 -13.13 1.30 7.63
C ALA A 43 -12.52 2.31 8.62
N PRO A 44 -13.20 2.65 9.71
CA PRO A 44 -12.62 3.49 10.74
C PRO A 44 -11.43 2.78 11.38
N PHE A 45 -10.38 3.54 11.67
CA PHE A 45 -9.28 3.06 12.49
C PHE A 45 -9.79 2.74 13.90
N ASP A 46 -9.49 1.53 14.38
CA ASP A 46 -9.78 1.10 15.75
C ASP A 46 -8.47 0.93 16.52
N LYS A 47 -7.69 -0.10 16.18
CA LYS A 47 -6.46 -0.42 16.89
C LYS A 47 -5.39 -0.99 15.97
N PHE A 48 -4.15 -0.59 16.22
CA PHE A 48 -2.97 -1.12 15.54
C PHE A 48 -2.05 -1.83 16.53
N TYR A 49 -1.68 -3.06 16.20
CA TYR A 49 -0.70 -3.84 16.96
C TYR A 49 0.60 -3.85 16.18
N ILE A 50 1.66 -3.33 16.79
CA ILE A 50 2.98 -3.28 16.16
C ILE A 50 3.49 -4.71 15.95
N ALA A 51 3.85 -5.03 14.72
CA ALA A 51 4.48 -6.31 14.38
C ALA A 51 5.87 -6.42 15.03
N GLU A 52 6.34 -7.64 15.24
CA GLU A 52 7.62 -7.92 15.89
C GLU A 52 8.79 -7.19 15.23
N ASN A 53 9.85 -6.92 16.00
CA ASN A 53 10.99 -6.11 15.56
C ASN A 53 11.65 -6.63 14.28
N TYR A 54 11.66 -7.94 14.04
CA TYR A 54 12.27 -8.51 12.83
C TYR A 54 11.46 -8.23 11.55
N HIS A 55 10.20 -7.80 11.66
CA HIS A 55 9.40 -7.34 10.53
C HIS A 55 9.65 -5.87 10.16
N GLN A 56 10.23 -5.09 11.07
CA GLN A 56 10.50 -3.67 10.83
C GLN A 56 11.68 -3.50 9.86
N GLU A 57 11.55 -2.57 8.91
CA GLU A 57 12.56 -2.32 7.88
C GLU A 57 12.99 -3.59 7.12
N TYR A 58 12.08 -4.56 6.94
CA TYR A 58 12.42 -5.91 6.46
C TYR A 58 13.20 -5.90 5.14
N PHE A 59 12.80 -5.08 4.17
CA PHE A 59 13.49 -4.97 2.88
C PHE A 59 14.91 -4.41 3.03
N ALA A 60 15.10 -3.39 3.88
CA ALA A 60 16.40 -2.77 4.11
C ALA A 60 17.36 -3.72 4.86
N ASN A 61 16.81 -4.51 5.79
CA ASN A 61 17.58 -5.46 6.59
C ASN A 61 17.83 -6.80 5.87
N ASN A 62 17.02 -7.13 4.85
CA ASN A 62 17.08 -8.40 4.14
C ASN A 62 17.06 -8.22 2.60
N PRO A 63 17.93 -7.37 2.02
CA PRO A 63 17.83 -7.00 0.60
C PRO A 63 18.02 -8.20 -0.34
N ASN A 64 18.78 -9.20 0.08
CA ASN A 64 19.09 -10.42 -0.69
C ASN A 64 18.03 -11.52 -0.52
N GLN A 65 16.99 -11.32 0.30
CA GLN A 65 15.88 -12.28 0.34
C GLN A 65 15.26 -12.39 -1.05
N PRO A 66 15.01 -13.61 -1.59
CA PRO A 66 14.56 -13.77 -2.97
C PRO A 66 13.30 -12.96 -3.32
N TYR A 67 12.34 -12.88 -2.38
CA TYR A 67 11.16 -12.05 -2.54
C TYR A 67 11.50 -10.55 -2.64
N CYS A 68 12.40 -10.07 -1.78
CA CYS A 68 12.85 -8.68 -1.77
C CYS A 68 13.51 -8.30 -3.10
N ALA A 69 14.43 -9.15 -3.58
CA ALA A 69 15.14 -8.92 -4.84
C ALA A 69 14.21 -8.99 -6.06
N ALA A 70 13.30 -9.97 -6.11
CA ALA A 70 12.45 -10.20 -7.27
C ALA A 70 11.21 -9.29 -7.33
N VAL A 71 10.64 -8.90 -6.18
CA VAL A 71 9.34 -8.22 -6.12
C VAL A 71 9.44 -6.79 -5.60
N VAL A 72 10.18 -6.56 -4.51
CA VAL A 72 10.22 -5.24 -3.84
C VAL A 72 11.18 -4.29 -4.54
N ALA A 73 12.41 -4.74 -4.85
CA ALA A 73 13.44 -3.88 -5.46
C ALA A 73 12.99 -3.24 -6.79
N PRO A 74 12.35 -3.96 -7.74
CA PRO A 74 11.86 -3.34 -8.97
C PRO A 74 10.76 -2.30 -8.73
N LYS A 75 9.87 -2.53 -7.74
CA LYS A 75 8.81 -1.57 -7.37
C LYS A 75 9.40 -0.28 -6.79
N VAL A 76 10.39 -0.40 -5.91
CA VAL A 76 11.11 0.74 -5.34
C VAL A 76 11.86 1.53 -6.42
N ALA A 77 12.53 0.83 -7.34
CA ALA A 77 13.21 1.47 -8.46
C ALA A 77 12.24 2.26 -9.36
N LYS A 78 11.11 1.65 -9.74
CA LYS A 78 10.05 2.32 -10.52
C LYS A 78 9.48 3.55 -9.81
N PHE A 79 9.26 3.45 -8.50
CA PHE A 79 8.79 4.58 -7.69
C PHE A 79 9.80 5.74 -7.69
N ARG A 80 11.08 5.44 -7.42
CA ARG A 80 12.16 6.47 -7.41
C ARG A 80 12.31 7.15 -8.76
N GLN A 81 12.23 6.39 -9.85
CA GLN A 81 12.30 6.94 -11.20
C GLN A 81 11.12 7.87 -11.50
N LYS A 82 9.90 7.47 -11.13
CA LYS A 82 8.68 8.27 -11.40
C LYS A 82 8.60 9.56 -10.57
N PHE A 83 9.18 9.57 -9.38
CA PHE A 83 9.06 10.68 -8.42
C PHE A 83 10.40 11.30 -8.04
N VAL A 84 11.40 11.23 -8.93
CA VAL A 84 12.77 11.70 -8.66
C VAL A 84 12.80 13.15 -8.16
N ASP A 85 11.97 14.02 -8.75
CA ASP A 85 11.88 15.44 -8.40
C ASP A 85 11.28 15.71 -7.01
N ARG A 86 10.67 14.70 -6.39
CA ARG A 86 10.04 14.77 -5.07
C ARG A 86 10.83 14.06 -3.98
N LEU A 87 11.96 13.45 -4.31
CA LEU A 87 12.80 12.81 -3.31
C LEU A 87 13.49 13.88 -2.46
N LYS A 88 13.44 13.71 -1.13
CA LYS A 88 14.20 14.56 -0.21
C LYS A 88 15.69 14.43 -0.57
N LYS A 89 16.35 15.57 -0.76
CA LYS A 89 17.82 15.64 -0.89
C LYS A 89 18.48 15.28 0.43
#